data_AF-A0A7C0WDE4-F1
#
_entry.id   AF-A0A7C0WDE4-F1
#
_cell.length_a   1.000
_cell.length_b   1.000
_cell.length_c   1.000
_cell.angle_alpha   90.00
_cell.angle_beta   90.00
_cell.angle_gamma   90.00
#
_symmetry.space_group_name_H-M   'P 1'
#
loop_
_entity.id
_entity.type
_entity.pdbx_description
1 polymer ?
#
loop_
_entity_poly.entity_id
_entity_poly.type
_entity_poly.pdbx_seq_one_letter_code
_entity_poly.pdbx_strand_id
1 'polypeptide(L)'
;MKKVIPGLKFQIMLDILYAVIFPFAIGIYILKRKYHRGWIERIGGGNWKKILKTPGRFIWIHAVSLGEVRIAHLVYTKLKQIYPACKFLLTTITATGYRFWNRHANEEDFVAYLPLDFSFMIKRVFKNLNIGLLLILETELWPNLIISSKRYNCVTGLVNARISPKAFGRYRRSSFLFSKVINCLDFVVAAGDHNLHRFQVVGRRNENCYSLSSLKFDLDAPTIKNEYRIEKLKQHLNNKNLKLLIAGSTHYPEDILMLKLYLQIKETYPHWALLIVPRYPDRIKNLREFLYSHNISASFFSQGFQGIGD
;
A
#
# COMPACT_ATOMS: atom_id res chain seq x y z
N MET A 1 6.52 -17.99 -28.19
CA MET A 1 6.77 -16.70 -28.89
C MET A 1 7.74 -15.85 -28.06
N LYS A 2 8.82 -15.31 -28.65
CA LYS A 2 9.78 -14.42 -27.96
C LYS A 2 9.05 -13.14 -27.49
N LYS A 3 8.96 -12.91 -26.19
CA LYS A 3 8.38 -11.67 -25.62
C LYS A 3 9.22 -10.47 -26.10
N VAL A 4 8.57 -9.50 -26.73
CA VAL A 4 9.25 -8.27 -27.21
C VAL A 4 9.56 -7.38 -26.01
N ILE A 5 10.84 -7.29 -25.65
CA ILE A 5 11.30 -6.35 -24.62
C ILE A 5 11.28 -4.96 -25.25
N PRO A 6 10.68 -3.94 -24.60
CA PRO A 6 10.75 -2.57 -25.08
C PRO A 6 12.21 -2.15 -25.31
N GLY A 7 12.48 -1.61 -26.50
CA GLY A 7 13.83 -1.23 -26.92
C GLY A 7 14.42 -0.09 -26.07
N LEU A 8 15.73 0.14 -26.22
CA LEU A 8 16.46 1.18 -25.48
C LEU A 8 15.83 2.57 -25.62
N LYS A 9 15.30 2.92 -26.81
CA LYS A 9 14.60 4.18 -27.06
C LYS A 9 13.40 4.40 -26.12
N PHE A 10 12.65 3.34 -25.80
CA PHE A 10 11.52 3.42 -24.89
C PHE A 10 11.95 3.75 -23.46
N GLN A 11 13.03 3.11 -22.99
CA GLN A 11 13.59 3.39 -21.66
C GLN A 11 14.17 4.80 -21.58
N ILE A 12 14.86 5.28 -22.62
CA ILE A 12 15.38 6.65 -22.69
C ILE A 12 14.24 7.66 -22.61
N MET A 13 13.16 7.45 -23.38
CA MET A 13 11.97 8.31 -23.33
C MET A 13 11.36 8.36 -21.92
N LEU A 14 11.25 7.22 -21.24
CA LEU A 14 10.76 7.16 -19.86
C LEU A 14 11.70 7.87 -18.88
N ASP A 15 13.01 7.68 -19.02
CA ASP A 15 14.01 8.32 -18.18
C ASP A 15 13.98 9.85 -18.37
N ILE A 16 13.81 10.35 -19.60
CA ILE A 16 13.63 11.79 -19.89
C ILE A 16 12.33 12.29 -19.24
N LEU A 17 11.22 11.58 -19.40
CA LEU A 17 9.94 11.94 -18.77
C LEU A 17 10.08 12.03 -17.23
N TYR A 18 10.76 11.06 -16.62
CA TYR A 18 11.04 11.09 -15.19
C TYR A 18 11.97 12.24 -14.82
N ALA A 19 13.01 12.53 -15.59
CA ALA A 19 13.91 13.65 -15.34
C ALA A 19 13.18 15.00 -15.37
N VAL A 20 12.17 15.16 -16.24
CA VAL A 20 11.33 16.37 -16.29
C VAL A 20 10.37 16.45 -15.11
N ILE A 21 9.71 15.35 -14.75
CA ILE A 21 8.71 15.33 -13.65
C ILE A 21 9.39 15.41 -12.28
N PHE A 22 10.59 14.85 -12.13
CA PHE A 22 11.25 14.65 -10.84
C PHE A 22 11.52 15.95 -10.06
N PRO A 23 12.03 17.06 -10.64
CA PRO A 23 12.19 18.33 -9.95
C PRO A 23 10.87 18.87 -9.37
N PHE A 24 9.76 18.79 -10.12
CA PHE A 24 8.45 19.22 -9.65
C PHE A 24 7.92 18.32 -8.53
N ALA A 25 8.09 17.00 -8.68
CA ALA A 25 7.71 16.04 -7.66
C ALA A 25 8.49 16.27 -6.35
N ILE A 26 9.79 16.53 -6.43
CA ILE A 26 10.61 16.92 -5.28
C ILE A 26 10.11 18.22 -4.66
N GLY A 27 9.85 19.26 -5.46
CA GLY A 27 9.34 20.55 -4.97
C GLY A 27 8.06 20.37 -4.14
N ILE A 28 7.07 19.65 -4.66
CA ILE A 28 5.83 19.31 -3.94
C ILE A 28 6.13 18.49 -2.68
N TYR A 29 7.08 17.56 -2.77
CA TYR A 29 7.41 16.68 -1.65
C TYR A 29 8.08 17.42 -0.49
N ILE A 30 8.99 18.36 -0.79
CA ILE A 30 9.65 19.24 0.18
C ILE A 30 8.58 20.12 0.85
N LEU A 31 7.71 20.75 0.06
CA LEU A 31 6.62 21.59 0.56
C LEU A 31 5.67 20.84 1.52
N LYS A 32 5.42 19.55 1.25
CA LYS A 32 4.57 18.70 2.10
C LYS A 32 5.25 18.17 3.37
N ARG A 33 6.51 18.54 3.66
CA ARG A 33 7.30 18.10 4.83
C ARG A 33 7.29 16.58 5.07
N LYS A 34 7.08 15.76 4.03
CA LYS A 34 7.11 14.28 4.14
C LYS A 34 8.54 13.72 4.18
N TYR A 35 9.52 14.55 4.54
CA TYR A 35 10.93 14.18 4.54
C TYR A 35 11.17 13.04 5.53
N HIS A 36 11.64 11.91 5.04
CA HIS A 36 12.14 10.84 5.86
C HIS A 36 13.45 10.36 5.25
N ARG A 37 14.32 9.76 6.09
CA ARG A 37 15.69 9.36 5.74
C ARG A 37 15.81 8.46 4.50
N GLY A 38 14.70 7.90 4.02
CA GLY A 38 14.64 7.03 2.84
C GLY A 38 15.04 7.69 1.52
N TRP A 39 15.07 9.01 1.41
CA TRP A 39 15.44 9.69 0.16
C TRP A 39 16.83 9.33 -0.37
N ILE A 40 17.81 9.21 0.52
CA ILE A 40 19.17 8.82 0.14
C ILE A 40 19.16 7.42 -0.48
N GLU A 41 18.35 6.50 0.05
CA GLU A 41 18.20 5.17 -0.54
C GLU A 41 17.47 5.20 -1.88
N ARG A 42 16.48 6.10 -2.05
CA ARG A 42 15.76 6.23 -3.32
C ARG A 42 16.66 6.67 -4.48
N ILE A 43 17.72 7.43 -4.22
CA ILE A 43 18.72 7.78 -5.24
C ILE A 43 19.86 6.74 -5.36
N GLY A 44 19.72 5.58 -4.71
CA GLY A 44 20.70 4.48 -4.75
C GLY A 44 21.82 4.56 -3.71
N GLY A 45 21.70 5.46 -2.72
CA GLY A 45 22.60 5.57 -1.57
C GLY A 45 22.15 4.73 -0.36
N GLY A 46 22.67 5.05 0.83
CA GLY A 46 22.26 4.40 2.08
C GLY A 46 22.51 2.89 2.09
N ASN A 47 21.50 2.11 2.52
CA ASN A 47 21.59 0.65 2.61
C ASN A 47 21.96 -0.04 1.30
N TRP A 48 21.66 0.56 0.14
CA TRP A 48 22.02 0.00 -1.17
C TRP A 48 23.51 -0.27 -1.32
N LYS A 49 24.40 0.50 -0.68
CA LYS A 49 25.84 0.24 -0.73
C LYS A 49 26.22 -1.14 -0.18
N LYS A 50 25.59 -1.56 0.92
CA LYS A 50 25.80 -2.87 1.56
C LYS A 50 25.07 -3.97 0.79
N ILE A 51 23.81 -3.72 0.44
CA ILE A 51 22.94 -4.69 -0.25
C ILE A 51 23.60 -5.12 -1.56
N LEU A 52 24.03 -4.18 -2.42
CA LEU A 52 24.60 -4.48 -3.74
C LEU A 52 25.92 -5.25 -3.71
N LYS A 53 26.60 -5.33 -2.55
CA LYS A 53 27.83 -6.12 -2.38
C LYS A 53 27.57 -7.49 -1.77
N THR A 54 26.32 -7.79 -1.41
CA THR A 54 25.99 -9.02 -0.72
C THR A 54 25.82 -10.17 -1.71
N PRO A 55 26.62 -11.24 -1.62
CA PRO A 55 26.45 -12.41 -2.47
C PRO A 55 25.23 -13.24 -2.03
N GLY A 56 24.66 -13.99 -2.97
CA GLY A 56 23.57 -14.92 -2.73
C GLY A 56 22.49 -14.85 -3.80
N ARG A 57 21.50 -15.75 -3.71
CA ARG A 57 20.29 -15.71 -4.52
C ARG A 57 19.23 -14.89 -3.81
N PHE A 58 18.58 -14.01 -4.55
CA PHE A 58 17.60 -13.06 -4.01
C PHE A 58 16.20 -13.31 -4.56
N ILE A 59 15.21 -13.19 -3.67
CA ILE A 59 13.81 -12.98 -4.02
C ILE A 59 13.46 -11.54 -3.65
N TRP A 60 13.03 -10.75 -4.63
CA TRP A 60 12.66 -9.35 -4.43
C TRP A 60 11.15 -9.22 -4.27
N ILE A 61 10.70 -8.66 -3.15
CA ILE A 61 9.30 -8.32 -2.93
C ILE A 61 9.17 -6.79 -2.81
N HIS A 62 8.28 -6.20 -3.60
CA HIS A 62 8.01 -4.77 -3.61
C HIS A 62 6.54 -4.46 -3.28
N ALA A 63 6.33 -3.63 -2.27
CA ALA A 63 5.03 -3.10 -1.86
C ALA A 63 5.13 -1.62 -1.47
N VAL A 64 4.30 -0.76 -2.05
CA VAL A 64 4.41 0.69 -1.96
C VAL A 64 3.90 1.20 -0.62
N SER A 65 2.73 0.75 -0.19
CA SER A 65 2.03 1.24 1.01
C SER A 65 2.12 0.27 2.20
N LEU A 66 1.79 0.73 3.42
CA LEU A 66 1.72 -0.17 4.60
C LEU A 66 0.70 -1.31 4.41
N GLY A 67 -0.44 -1.02 3.76
CA GLY A 67 -1.46 -2.03 3.49
C GLY A 67 -0.93 -3.12 2.56
N GLU A 68 -0.25 -2.74 1.49
CA GLU A 68 0.40 -3.68 0.58
C GLU A 68 1.54 -4.43 1.25
N VAL A 69 2.33 -3.77 2.10
CA VAL A 69 3.44 -4.42 2.82
C VAL A 69 2.92 -5.51 3.75
N ARG A 70 1.77 -5.31 4.42
CA ARG A 70 1.13 -6.35 5.23
C ARG A 70 0.71 -7.56 4.40
N ILE A 71 0.17 -7.33 3.21
CA ILE A 71 -0.20 -8.40 2.27
C ILE A 71 1.06 -9.11 1.75
N ALA A 72 2.08 -8.33 1.39
CA ALA A 72 3.37 -8.82 0.94
C ALA A 72 4.05 -9.69 2.00
N HIS A 73 3.86 -9.37 3.28
CA HIS A 73 4.38 -10.16 4.40
C HIS A 73 3.79 -11.57 4.43
N LEU A 74 2.49 -11.75 4.14
CA LEU A 74 1.88 -13.09 4.04
C LEU A 74 2.59 -13.95 2.97
N VAL A 75 2.86 -13.35 1.80
CA VAL A 75 3.58 -14.00 0.70
C VAL A 75 5.03 -14.27 1.07
N TYR A 76 5.70 -13.30 1.69
CA TYR A 76 7.07 -13.41 2.20
C TYR A 76 7.22 -14.58 3.17
N THR A 77 6.36 -14.69 4.19
CA THR A 77 6.43 -15.74 5.20
C THR A 77 6.34 -17.14 4.55
N LYS A 78 5.42 -17.33 3.60
CA LYS A 78 5.29 -18.60 2.88
C LYS A 78 6.48 -18.88 1.98
N LEU A 79 6.97 -17.89 1.24
CA LEU A 79 8.14 -18.06 0.37
C LEU A 79 9.43 -18.31 1.15
N LYS A 80 9.60 -17.71 2.34
CA LYS A 80 10.77 -17.95 3.19
C LYS A 80 10.80 -19.40 3.70
N GLN A 81 9.63 -19.99 3.97
CA GLN A 81 9.52 -21.41 4.32
C GLN A 81 9.90 -22.33 3.15
N ILE A 82 9.50 -21.98 1.92
CA ILE A 82 9.78 -22.79 0.72
C ILE A 82 11.22 -22.61 0.24
N TYR A 83 11.77 -21.39 0.35
CA TYR A 83 13.11 -21.02 -0.11
C TYR A 83 13.98 -20.44 1.02
N PRO A 84 14.28 -21.21 2.08
CA PRO A 84 14.99 -20.71 3.25
C PRO A 84 16.41 -20.22 2.93
N ALA A 85 17.08 -20.84 1.95
CA ALA A 85 18.42 -20.46 1.50
C ALA A 85 18.46 -19.17 0.66
N CYS A 86 17.31 -18.64 0.23
CA CYS A 86 17.26 -17.37 -0.49
C CYS A 86 17.21 -16.19 0.48
N LYS A 87 17.92 -15.12 0.13
CA LYS A 87 17.83 -13.83 0.79
C LYS A 87 16.65 -13.05 0.21
N PHE A 88 15.92 -12.32 1.03
CA PHE A 88 14.83 -11.50 0.55
C PHE A 88 15.24 -10.03 0.47
N LEU A 89 14.97 -9.40 -0.67
CA LEU A 89 15.07 -7.95 -0.84
C LEU A 89 13.66 -7.37 -0.73
N LEU A 90 13.38 -6.72 0.39
CA LEU A 90 12.07 -6.22 0.77
C LEU A 90 12.06 -4.71 0.59
N THR A 91 11.31 -4.22 -0.40
CA THR A 91 11.31 -2.80 -0.74
C THR A 91 9.95 -2.14 -0.60
N THR A 92 9.99 -0.85 -0.28
CA THR A 92 8.80 -0.02 -0.15
C THR A 92 9.13 1.44 -0.45
N ILE A 93 8.13 2.32 -0.48
CA ILE A 93 8.35 3.77 -0.60
C ILE A 93 7.87 4.56 0.62
N THR A 94 7.14 3.92 1.54
CA THR A 94 6.57 4.60 2.71
C THR A 94 7.35 4.30 3.98
N ALA A 95 7.55 5.31 4.83
CA ALA A 95 8.23 5.16 6.11
C ALA A 95 7.52 4.17 7.06
N THR A 96 6.20 4.03 6.94
CA THR A 96 5.41 3.03 7.68
C THR A 96 5.65 1.63 7.16
N GLY A 97 5.71 1.44 5.84
CA GLY A 97 6.05 0.14 5.24
C GLY A 97 7.48 -0.28 5.59
N TYR A 98 8.44 0.64 5.55
CA TYR A 98 9.84 0.35 5.87
C TYR A 98 10.00 -0.09 7.33
N ARG A 99 9.34 0.62 8.26
CA ARG A 99 9.29 0.23 9.68
C ARG A 99 8.60 -1.10 9.91
N PHE A 100 7.59 -1.43 9.11
CA PHE A 100 6.96 -2.74 9.18
C PHE A 100 7.94 -3.82 8.76
N TRP A 101 8.59 -3.68 7.61
CA TRP A 101 9.57 -4.66 7.12
C TRP A 101 10.71 -4.88 8.11
N ASN A 102 11.32 -3.83 8.65
CA ASN A 102 12.39 -3.97 9.63
C ASN A 102 12.00 -4.73 10.90
N ARG A 103 10.72 -4.79 11.26
CA ARG A 103 10.26 -5.54 12.44
C ARG A 103 9.95 -7.00 12.14
N HIS A 104 9.69 -7.35 10.89
CA HIS A 104 9.16 -8.67 10.51
C HIS A 104 10.06 -9.43 9.54
N ALA A 105 11.06 -8.78 8.96
CA ALA A 105 12.07 -9.44 8.13
C ALA A 105 13.06 -10.20 9.02
N ASN A 106 13.50 -11.37 8.55
CA ASN A 106 14.58 -12.11 9.19
C ASN A 106 15.91 -11.35 9.07
N GLU A 107 16.86 -11.66 9.97
CA GLU A 107 18.16 -10.97 10.05
C GLU A 107 19.00 -11.05 8.75
N GLU A 108 18.84 -12.12 7.99
CA GLU A 108 19.56 -12.34 6.72
C GLU A 108 18.94 -11.61 5.52
N ASP A 109 17.75 -11.03 5.69
CA ASP A 109 17.01 -10.35 4.65
C ASP A 109 17.29 -8.84 4.68
N PHE A 110 17.01 -8.17 3.55
CA PHE A 110 17.40 -6.78 3.33
C PHE A 110 16.18 -5.91 3.10
N VAL A 111 16.08 -4.84 3.89
CA VAL A 111 15.02 -3.84 3.77
C VAL A 111 15.60 -2.54 3.21
N ALA A 112 14.97 -2.01 2.17
CA ALA A 112 15.38 -0.76 1.54
C ALA A 112 14.19 0.02 0.98
N TYR A 113 14.36 1.33 0.79
CA TYR A 113 13.45 2.05 -0.10
C TYR A 113 13.73 1.70 -1.55
N LEU A 114 12.67 1.50 -2.35
CA LEU A 114 12.80 1.25 -3.79
C LEU A 114 13.56 2.43 -4.44
N PRO A 115 14.60 2.18 -5.26
CA PRO A 115 15.25 3.25 -6.00
C PRO A 115 14.25 3.94 -6.91
N LEU A 116 14.54 5.18 -7.31
CA LEU A 116 13.79 5.82 -8.38
C LEU A 116 13.86 4.94 -9.63
N ASP A 117 12.73 4.86 -10.34
CA ASP A 117 12.57 3.99 -11.49
C ASP A 117 13.28 4.53 -12.75
N PHE A 118 14.47 5.10 -12.58
CA PHE A 118 15.38 5.39 -13.67
C PHE A 118 16.07 4.11 -14.11
N SER A 119 16.21 3.93 -15.42
CA SER A 119 16.72 2.67 -15.96
C SER A 119 18.12 2.33 -15.43
N PHE A 120 19.00 3.31 -15.24
CA PHE A 120 20.35 3.08 -14.72
C PHE A 120 20.38 2.65 -13.25
N MET A 121 19.50 3.18 -12.40
CA MET A 121 19.43 2.81 -10.98
C MET A 121 18.92 1.37 -10.82
N ILE A 122 17.85 1.04 -11.54
CA ILE A 122 17.26 -0.30 -11.49
C ILE A 122 18.21 -1.33 -12.12
N LYS A 123 18.82 -1.03 -13.28
CA LYS A 123 19.83 -1.91 -13.91
C LYS A 123 20.98 -2.20 -12.96
N ARG A 124 21.42 -1.22 -12.17
CA ARG A 124 22.46 -1.41 -11.15
C ARG A 124 22.05 -2.46 -10.12
N VAL A 125 20.79 -2.51 -9.69
CA VAL A 125 20.31 -3.54 -8.75
C VAL A 125 20.41 -4.93 -9.37
N PHE A 126 19.79 -5.14 -10.54
CA PHE A 126 19.83 -6.45 -11.21
C PHE A 126 21.22 -6.88 -11.67
N LYS A 127 22.12 -5.94 -11.99
CA LYS A 127 23.50 -6.26 -12.38
C LYS A 127 24.33 -6.81 -11.21
N ASN A 128 24.09 -6.31 -9.99
CA ASN A 128 24.90 -6.66 -8.83
C ASN A 128 24.27 -7.74 -7.94
N LEU A 129 22.96 -7.98 -8.06
CA LEU A 129 22.24 -9.00 -7.30
C LEU A 129 21.73 -10.10 -8.22
N ASN A 130 21.92 -11.36 -7.81
CA ASN A 130 21.33 -12.50 -8.50
C ASN A 130 19.85 -12.66 -8.08
N ILE A 131 18.96 -11.90 -8.72
CA ILE A 131 17.53 -11.88 -8.40
C ILE A 131 16.79 -12.90 -9.27
N GLY A 132 16.38 -14.01 -8.67
CA GLY A 132 15.65 -15.08 -9.38
C GLY A 132 14.16 -14.78 -9.57
N LEU A 133 13.57 -14.07 -8.62
CA LEU A 133 12.13 -13.76 -8.60
C LEU A 133 11.90 -12.32 -8.11
N LEU A 134 11.05 -11.57 -8.82
CA LEU A 134 10.53 -10.27 -8.42
C LEU A 134 9.01 -10.34 -8.30
N LEU A 135 8.46 -10.03 -7.13
CA LEU A 135 7.04 -9.89 -6.87
C LEU A 135 6.70 -8.43 -6.58
N ILE A 136 5.81 -7.87 -7.40
CA ILE A 136 5.24 -6.53 -7.19
C ILE A 136 3.81 -6.73 -6.66
N LEU A 137 3.44 -6.03 -5.60
CA LEU A 137 2.08 -6.13 -5.04
C LEU A 137 1.13 -5.04 -5.57
N GLU A 138 -0.11 -5.44 -5.81
CA GLU A 138 -1.24 -4.62 -6.25
C GLU A 138 -1.08 -3.95 -7.63
N THR A 139 -0.89 -2.63 -7.70
CA THR A 139 -1.18 -1.86 -8.94
C THR A 139 0.01 -1.06 -9.46
N GLU A 140 1.14 -1.06 -8.74
CA GLU A 140 2.22 -0.11 -9.00
C GLU A 140 3.13 -0.64 -10.12
N LEU A 141 2.76 -0.30 -11.36
CA LEU A 141 3.54 -0.60 -12.55
C LEU A 141 4.75 0.34 -12.62
N TRP A 142 5.92 -0.19 -12.29
CA TRP A 142 7.23 0.46 -12.43
C TRP A 142 7.89 -0.02 -13.73
N PRO A 143 7.82 0.77 -14.84
CA PRO A 143 8.25 0.30 -16.14
C PRO A 143 9.71 -0.15 -16.20
N ASN A 144 10.64 0.62 -15.62
CA ASN A 144 12.05 0.27 -15.70
C ASN A 144 12.38 -0.93 -14.81
N LEU A 145 11.74 -1.07 -13.64
CA LEU A 145 11.77 -2.27 -12.80
C LEU A 145 11.34 -3.52 -13.57
N ILE A 146 10.17 -3.48 -14.20
CA ILE A 146 9.58 -4.61 -14.94
C ILE A 146 10.38 -4.93 -16.22
N ILE A 147 10.84 -3.93 -16.95
CA ILE A 147 11.64 -4.15 -18.17
C ILE A 147 13.02 -4.69 -17.81
N SER A 148 13.64 -4.19 -16.74
CA SER A 148 14.96 -4.63 -16.30
C SER A 148 14.91 -6.06 -15.78
N SER A 149 13.90 -6.42 -15.00
CA SER A 149 13.76 -7.79 -14.52
C SER A 149 13.73 -8.80 -15.67
N LYS A 150 12.99 -8.48 -16.75
CA LYS A 150 12.97 -9.32 -17.95
C LYS A 150 14.33 -9.40 -18.64
N ARG A 151 15.07 -8.29 -18.71
CA ARG A 151 16.40 -8.23 -19.34
C ARG A 151 17.45 -9.07 -18.60
N TYR A 152 17.34 -9.17 -17.29
CA TYR A 152 18.25 -9.93 -16.44
C TYR A 152 17.72 -11.33 -16.10
N ASN A 153 16.77 -11.86 -16.90
CA ASN A 153 16.17 -13.20 -16.73
C ASN A 153 15.57 -13.45 -15.34
N CYS A 154 15.11 -12.40 -14.67
CA CYS A 154 14.40 -12.49 -13.40
C CYS A 154 12.91 -12.79 -13.68
N VAL A 155 12.40 -13.87 -13.10
CA VAL A 155 10.97 -14.18 -13.18
C VAL A 155 10.20 -13.09 -12.46
N THR A 156 9.24 -12.44 -13.13
CA THR A 156 8.53 -11.30 -12.55
C THR A 156 7.03 -11.49 -12.50
N GLY A 157 6.45 -11.32 -11.32
CA GLY A 157 5.02 -11.45 -11.07
C GLY A 157 4.39 -10.18 -10.51
N LEU A 158 3.18 -9.88 -10.95
CA LEU A 158 2.30 -8.92 -10.27
C LEU A 158 1.27 -9.71 -9.45
N VAL A 159 1.27 -9.55 -8.13
CA VAL A 159 0.49 -10.38 -7.19
C VAL A 159 -0.57 -9.54 -6.47
N ASN A 160 -1.74 -10.13 -6.21
CA ASN A 160 -2.93 -9.43 -5.73
C ASN A 160 -3.27 -8.22 -6.61
N ALA A 161 -3.07 -8.40 -7.93
CA ALA A 161 -3.03 -7.34 -8.90
C ALA A 161 -4.38 -6.63 -9.00
N ARG A 162 -4.35 -5.31 -9.04
CA ARG A 162 -5.55 -4.48 -9.13
C ARG A 162 -5.33 -3.37 -10.14
N ILE A 163 -6.41 -2.88 -10.72
CA ILE A 163 -6.43 -1.61 -11.44
C ILE A 163 -7.67 -0.87 -10.97
N SER A 164 -7.51 0.29 -10.33
CA SER A 164 -8.65 1.09 -9.92
C SER A 164 -9.44 1.61 -11.14
N PRO A 165 -10.74 1.93 -11.03
CA PRO A 165 -11.51 2.47 -12.15
C PRO A 165 -10.86 3.71 -12.80
N LYS A 166 -10.32 4.62 -11.97
CA LYS A 166 -9.61 5.82 -12.42
C LYS A 166 -8.31 5.49 -13.15
N ALA A 167 -7.54 4.51 -12.68
CA ALA A 167 -6.32 4.06 -13.36
C ALA A 167 -6.65 3.36 -14.68
N PHE A 168 -7.70 2.52 -14.69
CA PHE A 168 -8.12 1.78 -15.86
C PHE A 168 -8.43 2.68 -17.06
N GLY A 169 -9.18 3.77 -16.87
CA GLY A 169 -9.48 4.71 -17.95
C GLY A 169 -8.23 5.38 -18.54
N ARG A 170 -7.17 5.59 -17.75
CA ARG A 170 -5.88 6.10 -18.23
C ARG A 170 -5.08 5.01 -18.96
N TYR A 171 -5.00 3.83 -18.37
CA TYR A 171 -4.25 2.71 -18.94
C TYR A 171 -4.86 2.23 -20.26
N ARG A 172 -6.19 2.21 -20.37
CA ARG A 172 -6.90 1.87 -21.60
C ARG A 172 -6.60 2.86 -22.73
N ARG A 173 -6.61 4.17 -22.46
CA ARG A 173 -6.30 5.20 -23.46
C ARG A 173 -4.86 5.14 -23.97
N SER A 174 -3.95 4.69 -23.13
CA SER A 174 -2.52 4.55 -23.46
C SER A 174 -2.10 3.08 -23.50
N SER A 175 -2.99 2.18 -23.92
CA SER A 175 -2.77 0.73 -23.91
C SER A 175 -1.52 0.34 -24.69
N PHE A 176 -1.20 1.03 -25.79
CA PHE A 176 0.03 0.80 -26.56
C PHE A 176 1.33 0.98 -25.76
N LEU A 177 1.34 1.82 -24.71
CA LEU A 177 2.46 2.00 -23.79
C LEU A 177 2.41 0.97 -22.66
N PHE A 178 1.26 0.85 -22.00
CA PHE A 178 1.12 -0.01 -20.82
C PHE A 178 1.20 -1.50 -21.18
N SER A 179 0.66 -1.92 -22.32
CA SER A 179 0.78 -3.30 -22.81
C SER A 179 2.25 -3.71 -23.00
N LYS A 180 3.13 -2.81 -23.46
CA LYS A 180 4.56 -3.09 -23.61
C LYS A 180 5.22 -3.43 -22.27
N VAL A 181 4.84 -2.74 -21.20
CA VAL A 181 5.35 -2.98 -19.84
C VAL A 181 4.69 -4.22 -19.23
N ILE A 182 3.37 -4.33 -19.28
CA ILE A 182 2.62 -5.43 -18.65
C ILE A 182 2.93 -6.78 -19.30
N ASN A 183 3.24 -6.81 -20.60
CA ASN A 183 3.65 -8.05 -21.27
C ASN A 183 5.09 -8.49 -20.96
N CYS A 184 5.90 -7.65 -20.29
CA CYS A 184 7.17 -8.08 -19.73
C CYS A 184 7.01 -8.92 -18.45
N LEU A 185 5.86 -8.84 -17.76
CA LEU A 185 5.55 -9.69 -16.62
C LEU A 185 5.49 -11.17 -17.07
N ASP A 186 6.01 -12.06 -16.24
CA ASP A 186 5.94 -13.50 -16.48
C ASP A 186 4.60 -14.09 -16.07
N PHE A 187 4.00 -13.55 -15.00
CA PHE A 187 2.65 -13.89 -14.57
C PHE A 187 1.94 -12.71 -13.89
N VAL A 188 0.61 -12.77 -13.87
CA VAL A 188 -0.26 -11.82 -13.15
C VAL A 188 -1.26 -12.62 -12.34
N VAL A 189 -1.33 -12.37 -11.03
CA VAL A 189 -2.35 -12.92 -10.14
C VAL A 189 -3.26 -11.79 -9.72
N ALA A 190 -4.39 -11.64 -10.40
CA ALA A 190 -5.34 -10.57 -10.17
C ALA A 190 -6.28 -10.88 -9.00
N ALA A 191 -6.65 -9.83 -8.27
CA ALA A 191 -7.64 -9.90 -7.19
C ALA A 191 -9.06 -9.89 -7.80
N GLY A 192 -9.54 -11.07 -8.17
CA GLY A 192 -10.84 -11.31 -8.80
C GLY A 192 -10.89 -11.00 -10.29
N ASP A 193 -11.93 -11.54 -10.94
CA ASP A 193 -12.08 -11.56 -12.39
C ASP A 193 -12.18 -10.17 -13.00
N HIS A 194 -12.80 -9.23 -12.28
CA HIS A 194 -12.91 -7.85 -12.74
C HIS A 194 -11.55 -7.17 -12.92
N ASN A 195 -10.60 -7.43 -12.02
CA ASN A 195 -9.25 -6.88 -12.15
C ASN A 195 -8.49 -7.60 -13.27
N LEU A 196 -8.64 -8.92 -13.38
CA LEU A 196 -8.04 -9.69 -14.47
C LEU A 196 -8.49 -9.15 -15.85
N HIS A 197 -9.80 -8.96 -16.02
CA HIS A 197 -10.38 -8.40 -17.23
C HIS A 197 -9.82 -7.01 -17.56
N ARG A 198 -9.61 -6.16 -16.55
CA ARG A 198 -8.96 -4.84 -16.76
C ARG A 198 -7.55 -4.99 -17.30
N PHE A 199 -6.74 -5.93 -16.81
CA PHE A 199 -5.40 -6.16 -17.37
C PHE A 199 -5.46 -6.65 -18.82
N GLN A 200 -6.40 -7.53 -19.15
CA GLN A 200 -6.61 -8.02 -20.51
C GLN A 200 -6.96 -6.88 -21.47
N VAL A 201 -7.89 -6.01 -21.09
CA VAL A 201 -8.29 -4.83 -21.88
C VAL A 201 -7.13 -3.83 -22.06
N VAL A 202 -6.25 -3.69 -21.07
CA VAL A 202 -5.04 -2.84 -21.19
C VAL A 202 -3.99 -3.48 -22.13
N GLY A 203 -4.15 -4.77 -22.47
CA GLY A 203 -3.32 -5.48 -23.44
C GLY A 203 -2.43 -6.56 -22.84
N ARG A 204 -2.70 -7.02 -21.62
CA ARG A 204 -2.07 -8.23 -21.07
C ARG A 204 -2.59 -9.46 -21.82
N ARG A 205 -1.69 -10.28 -22.35
CA ARG A 205 -2.07 -11.59 -22.92
C ARG A 205 -2.51 -12.54 -21.82
N ASN A 206 -3.50 -13.40 -22.11
CA ASN A 206 -4.09 -14.35 -21.15
C ASN A 206 -3.10 -15.38 -20.59
N GLU A 207 -1.94 -15.54 -21.23
CA GLU A 207 -0.87 -16.43 -20.77
C GLU A 207 -0.43 -16.08 -19.34
N ASN A 208 -0.39 -17.11 -18.48
CA ASN A 208 0.03 -17.02 -17.08
C ASN A 208 -0.69 -15.93 -16.28
N CYS A 209 -1.98 -15.74 -16.56
CA CYS A 209 -2.83 -14.84 -15.78
C CYS A 209 -3.83 -15.66 -14.96
N TYR A 210 -3.90 -15.35 -13.67
CA TYR A 210 -4.71 -16.06 -12.70
C TYR A 210 -5.64 -15.07 -12.00
N SER A 211 -6.84 -15.52 -11.68
CA SER A 211 -7.81 -14.79 -10.87
C SER A 211 -7.95 -15.52 -9.54
N LEU A 212 -7.62 -14.83 -8.44
CA LEU A 212 -7.75 -15.35 -7.08
C LEU A 212 -8.53 -14.36 -6.21
N SER A 213 -8.97 -14.81 -5.04
CA SER A 213 -9.50 -13.91 -4.02
C SER A 213 -8.43 -12.90 -3.58
N SER A 214 -8.91 -11.81 -2.98
CA SER A 214 -8.04 -10.75 -2.50
C SER A 214 -7.30 -11.19 -1.23
N LEU A 215 -5.95 -11.13 -1.26
CA LEU A 215 -5.11 -11.38 -0.09
C LEU A 215 -5.37 -10.44 1.12
N LYS A 216 -6.20 -9.39 0.95
CA LYS A 216 -6.65 -8.54 2.08
C LYS A 216 -7.54 -9.31 3.05
N PHE A 217 -8.17 -10.39 2.62
CA PHE A 217 -9.04 -11.21 3.46
C PHE A 217 -8.26 -12.22 4.30
N ASP A 218 -7.03 -12.54 3.90
CA ASP A 218 -6.09 -13.39 4.64
C ASP A 218 -5.30 -12.64 5.72
N LEU A 219 -5.51 -11.33 5.84
CA LEU A 219 -4.92 -10.55 6.92
C LEU A 219 -5.64 -10.88 8.22
N ASP A 220 -4.88 -11.31 9.22
CA ASP A 220 -5.41 -11.47 10.57
C ASP A 220 -6.10 -10.17 11.02
N ALA A 221 -7.29 -10.33 11.59
CA ALA A 221 -7.89 -9.24 12.33
C ALA A 221 -6.87 -8.79 13.39
N PRO A 222 -6.59 -7.48 13.52
CA PRO A 222 -5.67 -7.02 14.55
C PRO A 222 -6.13 -7.57 15.88
N THR A 223 -5.28 -8.36 16.55
CA THR A 223 -5.61 -8.92 17.86
C THR A 223 -5.85 -7.74 18.79
N ILE A 224 -7.11 -7.48 19.15
CA ILE A 224 -7.46 -6.36 20.03
C ILE A 224 -7.04 -6.77 21.44
N LYS A 225 -5.75 -6.61 21.76
CA LYS A 225 -5.21 -6.74 23.12
C LYS A 225 -5.24 -5.40 23.83
N ASN A 226 -6.39 -4.73 23.80
CA ASN A 226 -6.53 -3.47 24.52
C ASN A 226 -7.85 -3.45 25.30
N GLU A 227 -8.06 -4.53 26.05
CA GLU A 227 -9.13 -4.65 27.05
C GLU A 227 -9.21 -3.39 27.91
N TYR A 228 -8.05 -2.86 28.33
CA TYR A 228 -7.94 -1.59 29.04
C TYR A 228 -8.65 -0.41 28.35
N ARG A 229 -8.47 -0.21 27.03
CA ARG A 229 -9.15 0.88 26.30
C ARG A 229 -10.66 0.64 26.18
N ILE A 230 -11.07 -0.61 26.03
CA ILE A 230 -12.49 -0.99 25.97
C ILE A 230 -13.14 -0.75 27.33
N GLU A 231 -12.50 -1.16 28.42
CA GLU A 231 -12.96 -0.93 29.78
C GLU A 231 -13.05 0.56 30.11
N LYS A 232 -12.03 1.34 29.74
CA LYS A 232 -12.04 2.79 29.96
C LYS A 232 -13.17 3.48 29.20
N LEU A 233 -13.48 3.02 27.99
CA LEU A 233 -14.64 3.50 27.23
C LEU A 233 -15.97 3.13 27.92
N LYS A 234 -16.10 1.89 28.42
CA LYS A 234 -17.28 1.45 29.18
C LYS A 234 -17.47 2.26 30.48
N GLN A 235 -16.38 2.53 31.20
CA GLN A 235 -16.39 3.35 32.42
C GLN A 235 -16.83 4.79 32.12
N HIS A 236 -16.24 5.42 31.09
CA HIS A 236 -16.59 6.79 30.71
C HIS A 236 -18.06 6.94 30.32
N LEU A 237 -18.65 5.92 29.72
CA LEU A 237 -20.05 5.93 29.31
C LEU A 237 -21.00 5.47 30.43
N ASN A 238 -20.46 5.16 31.61
CA ASN A 238 -21.15 4.77 32.86
C ASN A 238 -22.32 3.79 32.67
N ASN A 239 -22.20 2.86 31.73
CA ASN A 239 -23.30 1.98 31.37
C ASN A 239 -22.78 0.57 31.02
N LYS A 240 -23.02 -0.38 31.92
CA LYS A 240 -22.60 -1.78 31.76
C LYS A 240 -23.34 -2.50 30.63
N ASN A 241 -24.51 -2.02 30.22
CA ASN A 241 -25.35 -2.57 29.15
C ASN A 241 -25.26 -1.77 27.85
N LEU A 242 -24.26 -0.88 27.73
CA LEU A 242 -24.11 -0.03 26.57
C LEU A 242 -23.84 -0.84 25.31
N LYS A 243 -24.64 -0.63 24.27
CA LYS A 243 -24.36 -1.11 22.91
C LYS A 243 -23.73 0.02 22.11
N LEU A 244 -22.61 -0.27 21.44
CA LEU A 244 -21.88 0.74 20.68
C LEU A 244 -22.06 0.53 19.18
N LEU A 245 -22.66 1.53 18.51
CA LEU A 245 -22.66 1.63 17.06
C LEU A 245 -21.41 2.42 16.63
N ILE A 246 -20.55 1.82 15.82
CA ILE A 246 -19.31 2.45 15.36
C ILE A 246 -19.44 2.81 13.88
N ALA A 247 -19.42 4.11 13.58
CA ALA A 247 -19.32 4.65 12.24
C ALA A 247 -17.85 4.99 11.94
N GLY A 248 -17.10 4.03 11.44
CA GLY A 248 -15.66 4.14 11.20
C GLY A 248 -15.29 4.63 9.80
N SER A 249 -14.28 5.50 9.69
CA SER A 249 -13.80 6.10 8.42
C SER A 249 -14.88 6.84 7.62
N THR A 250 -15.80 7.53 8.30
CA THR A 250 -16.88 8.27 7.65
C THR A 250 -16.37 9.48 6.86
N HIS A 251 -17.05 9.78 5.76
CA HIS A 251 -16.92 11.02 5.01
C HIS A 251 -18.17 11.89 5.18
N TYR A 252 -18.10 13.17 4.81
CA TYR A 252 -19.33 13.95 4.60
C TYR A 252 -20.04 13.47 3.33
N PRO A 253 -21.38 13.30 3.32
CA PRO A 253 -22.33 13.53 4.42
C PRO A 253 -22.64 12.29 5.27
N GLU A 254 -21.94 11.17 5.09
CA GLU A 254 -22.16 9.89 5.80
C GLU A 254 -22.19 10.08 7.32
N ASP A 255 -21.29 10.88 7.89
CA ASP A 255 -21.25 11.17 9.33
C ASP A 255 -22.54 11.84 9.84
N ILE A 256 -23.09 12.80 9.10
CA ILE A 256 -24.36 13.46 9.42
C ILE A 256 -25.53 12.49 9.28
N LEU A 257 -25.53 11.66 8.23
CA LEU A 257 -26.58 10.66 8.01
C LEU A 257 -26.61 9.63 9.16
N MET A 258 -25.44 9.15 9.58
CA MET A 258 -25.31 8.24 10.73
C MET A 258 -25.76 8.88 12.03
N LEU A 259 -25.44 10.15 12.25
CA LEU A 259 -25.89 10.89 13.43
C LEU A 259 -27.42 11.03 13.46
N LYS A 260 -28.04 11.40 12.34
CA LYS A 260 -29.51 11.50 12.21
C LYS A 260 -30.19 10.16 12.50
N LEU A 261 -29.69 9.07 11.91
CA LEU A 261 -30.19 7.72 12.15
C LEU A 261 -30.05 7.35 13.63
N TYR A 262 -28.91 7.66 14.25
CA TYR A 262 -28.69 7.37 15.66
C TYR A 262 -29.67 8.11 16.58
N LEU A 263 -30.00 9.37 16.30
CA LEU A 263 -30.98 10.10 17.12
C LEU A 263 -32.33 9.39 17.15
N GLN A 264 -32.79 8.89 15.99
CA GLN A 264 -34.02 8.07 15.90
C GLN A 264 -33.88 6.75 16.68
N ILE A 265 -32.75 6.07 16.56
CA ILE A 265 -32.48 4.83 17.30
C ILE A 265 -32.46 5.09 18.81
N LYS A 266 -31.89 6.21 19.26
CA LYS A 266 -31.72 6.55 20.67
C LYS A 266 -33.06 6.77 21.38
N GLU A 267 -34.06 7.29 20.67
CA GLU A 267 -35.43 7.44 21.21
C GLU A 267 -36.05 6.09 21.59
N THR A 268 -35.83 5.05 20.78
CA THR A 268 -36.37 3.70 21.04
C THR A 268 -35.43 2.87 21.92
N TYR A 269 -34.11 3.06 21.80
CA TYR A 269 -33.09 2.26 22.45
C TYR A 269 -32.05 3.13 23.17
N PRO A 270 -32.36 3.63 24.39
CA PRO A 270 -31.52 4.60 25.10
C PRO A 270 -30.16 4.05 25.56
N HIS A 271 -29.98 2.73 25.54
CA HIS A 271 -28.72 2.06 25.89
C HIS A 271 -27.71 2.01 24.74
N TRP A 272 -28.03 2.57 23.57
CA TRP A 272 -27.08 2.68 22.46
C TRP A 272 -26.29 3.98 22.50
N ALA A 273 -25.02 3.91 22.16
CA ALA A 273 -24.16 5.05 21.86
C ALA A 273 -23.64 4.98 20.42
N LEU A 274 -23.40 6.15 19.81
CA LEU A 274 -22.75 6.27 18.52
C LEU A 274 -21.32 6.79 18.69
N LEU A 275 -20.35 6.04 18.16
CA LEU A 275 -18.98 6.51 17.97
C LEU A 275 -18.73 6.80 16.49
N ILE A 276 -18.48 8.06 16.16
CA ILE A 276 -18.10 8.48 14.81
C ILE A 276 -16.58 8.65 14.76
N VAL A 277 -15.92 7.98 13.82
CA VAL A 277 -14.50 8.13 13.55
C VAL A 277 -14.32 8.64 12.13
N PRO A 278 -14.24 9.97 11.91
CA PRO A 278 -14.12 10.53 10.58
C PRO A 278 -12.84 10.06 9.88
N ARG A 279 -12.90 9.92 8.54
CA ARG A 279 -11.73 9.57 7.74
C ARG A 279 -10.59 10.59 7.87
N TYR A 280 -10.94 11.87 7.99
CA TYR A 280 -10.01 12.98 8.11
C TYR A 280 -10.22 13.69 9.46
N PRO A 281 -9.19 13.85 10.31
CA PRO A 281 -9.33 14.48 11.61
C PRO A 281 -9.91 15.90 11.57
N ASP A 282 -9.61 16.68 10.51
CA ASP A 282 -10.11 18.05 10.36
C ASP A 282 -11.64 18.13 10.34
N ARG A 283 -12.33 17.04 9.95
CA ARG A 283 -13.79 16.92 9.95
C ARG A 283 -14.40 17.03 11.35
N ILE A 284 -13.63 16.77 12.40
CA ILE A 284 -14.08 16.87 13.80
C ILE A 284 -14.59 18.29 14.12
N LYS A 285 -13.95 19.33 13.56
CA LYS A 285 -14.37 20.71 13.79
C LYS A 285 -15.80 20.95 13.29
N ASN A 286 -16.08 20.53 12.06
CA ASN A 286 -17.42 20.69 11.48
C ASN A 286 -18.47 19.83 12.19
N LEU A 287 -18.12 18.63 12.63
CA LEU A 287 -19.02 17.80 13.43
C LEU A 287 -19.36 18.46 14.76
N ARG A 288 -18.37 19.09 15.40
CA ARG A 288 -18.58 19.85 16.64
C ARG A 288 -19.54 21.02 16.45
N GLU A 289 -19.36 21.82 15.41
CA GLU A 289 -20.27 22.92 15.07
C GLU A 289 -21.70 22.42 14.80
N PHE A 290 -21.83 21.30 14.08
CA PHE A 290 -23.13 20.66 13.83
C PHE A 290 -23.80 20.19 15.12
N LEU A 291 -23.06 19.51 16.01
CA LEU A 291 -23.60 19.00 17.27
C LEU A 291 -24.04 20.12 18.20
N TYR A 292 -23.27 21.21 18.30
CA TYR A 292 -23.65 22.39 19.10
C TYR A 292 -24.89 23.08 18.56
N SER A 293 -24.99 23.30 17.24
CA SER A 293 -26.17 23.93 16.65
C SER A 293 -27.46 23.13 16.81
N HIS A 294 -27.36 21.84 17.14
CA HIS A 294 -28.51 20.95 17.34
C HIS A 294 -28.69 20.51 18.80
N ASN A 295 -27.96 21.11 19.75
CA ASN A 295 -27.99 20.76 21.19
C ASN A 295 -27.75 19.26 21.49
N ILE A 296 -26.88 18.61 20.71
CA ILE A 296 -26.54 17.21 20.90
C ILE A 296 -25.28 17.11 21.76
N SER A 297 -25.40 16.48 22.93
CA SER A 297 -24.25 16.19 23.79
C SER A 297 -23.32 15.15 23.15
N ALA A 298 -22.01 15.44 23.12
CA ALA A 298 -21.00 14.57 22.53
C ALA A 298 -19.62 14.77 23.17
N SER A 299 -18.85 13.69 23.23
CA SER A 299 -17.44 13.68 23.67
C SER A 299 -16.49 13.51 22.48
N PHE A 300 -15.32 14.17 22.51
CA PHE A 300 -14.32 14.10 21.45
C PHE A 300 -13.02 13.45 21.94
N PHE A 301 -12.57 12.39 21.27
CA PHE A 301 -11.44 11.55 21.72
C PHE A 301 -10.09 11.84 21.02
N SER A 302 -9.91 13.02 20.42
CA SER A 302 -8.77 13.31 19.53
C SER A 302 -7.42 13.56 20.22
N GLN A 303 -7.34 13.56 21.56
CA GLN A 303 -6.10 13.79 22.32
C GLN A 303 -5.70 12.62 23.23
N GLY A 304 -6.08 11.38 22.86
CA GLY A 304 -5.82 10.23 23.73
C GLY A 304 -6.55 10.35 25.06
N PHE A 305 -6.51 9.30 25.86
CA PHE A 305 -7.09 9.33 27.19
C PHE A 305 -6.17 10.09 28.15
N GLN A 306 -6.05 11.41 28.02
CA GLN A 306 -5.66 12.25 29.14
C GLN A 306 -6.91 12.49 29.98
N GLY A 307 -6.89 11.98 31.21
CA GLY A 307 -7.94 12.27 32.18
C GLY A 307 -7.99 13.77 32.40
N ILE A 308 -9.18 14.34 32.28
CA ILE A 308 -9.49 15.70 32.71
C ILE A 308 -10.85 15.56 33.38
N GLY A 309 -10.92 15.96 34.66
CA GLY A 309 -12.18 16.18 35.37
C GLY A 309 -13.07 17.13 34.57
N ASP A 310 -14.38 17.12 34.73
CA ASP A 310 -15.16 16.76 35.91
C ASP A 310 -16.28 15.76 35.53
#